data_AF-A0A1I1NIK1-F1
#
_entry.id   AF-A0A1I1NIK1-F1
#
_cell.length_a   1.000
_cell.length_b   1.000
_cell.length_c   1.000
_cell.angle_alpha   90.00
_cell.angle_beta   90.00
_cell.angle_gamma   90.00
#
_symmetry.space_group_name_H-M   'P 1'
#
loop_
_entity.id
_entity.type
_entity.pdbx_description
1 polymer ?
#
loop_
_entity_poly.entity_id
_entity_poly.type
_entity_poly.pdbx_seq_one_letter_code
_entity_poly.pdbx_strand_id
1 'polypeptide(L)'
;MSVDPAKLAAHYGLSHKNTLPWHLGTRYDAAGNFLPEPGNTVVCHLVSGSATERALASARARYQAMPDAGKLAFTPVNSYHMTLFQGIIEGRRKLPYWPSDMAPDAPIEAMTAHYLKRLSGSQEAVRVQAGCAVCS
;
A
#
# COMPACT_ATOMS: atom_id res chain seq x y z
N MET A 1 16.47 3.79 -18.82
CA MET A 1 15.12 4.01 -19.39
C MET A 1 14.88 5.50 -19.42
N SER A 2 14.62 6.08 -20.60
CA SER A 2 14.21 7.47 -20.72
C SER A 2 12.75 7.58 -20.28
N VAL A 3 12.47 8.47 -19.33
CA VAL A 3 11.10 8.78 -18.93
C VAL A 3 10.62 9.93 -19.80
N ASP A 4 9.52 9.72 -20.52
CA ASP A 4 8.89 10.73 -21.38
C ASP A 4 8.19 11.80 -20.52
N PRO A 5 8.66 13.06 -20.53
CA PRO A 5 8.08 14.13 -19.73
C PRO A 5 6.61 14.41 -20.10
N ALA A 6 6.22 14.22 -21.36
CA ALA A 6 4.84 14.43 -21.79
C ALA A 6 3.89 13.41 -21.16
N LYS A 7 4.33 12.16 -21.03
CA LYS A 7 3.56 11.11 -20.33
C LYS A 7 3.43 11.40 -18.83
N LEU A 8 4.50 11.90 -18.20
CA LEU A 8 4.44 12.32 -16.80
C LEU A 8 3.49 13.50 -16.61
N ALA A 9 3.55 14.51 -17.47
CA ALA A 9 2.67 15.68 -17.42
C ALA A 9 1.20 15.29 -17.61
N ALA A 10 0.89 14.40 -18.56
CA ALA A 10 -0.47 13.89 -18.74
C ALA A 10 -0.97 13.10 -17.52
N HIS A 11 -0.08 12.37 -16.85
CA HIS A 11 -0.48 11.51 -15.73
C HIS A 11 -0.53 12.22 -14.37
N TYR A 12 0.36 13.18 -14.11
CA TYR A 12 0.51 13.85 -12.80
C TYR A 12 0.33 15.37 -12.86
N GLY A 13 0.29 15.97 -14.04
CA GLY A 13 0.15 17.41 -14.20
C GLY A 13 -1.24 17.89 -13.79
N LEU A 14 -1.27 18.96 -12.98
CA LEU A 14 -2.51 19.61 -12.52
C LEU A 14 -3.41 20.03 -13.69
N SER A 15 -2.82 20.48 -14.81
CA SER A 15 -3.55 20.84 -16.03
C SER A 15 -4.37 19.69 -16.65
N HIS A 16 -4.08 18.44 -16.28
CA HIS A 16 -4.76 17.24 -16.78
C HIS A 16 -5.58 16.51 -15.69
N LYS A 17 -5.76 17.11 -14.51
CA LYS A 17 -6.57 16.55 -13.41
C LYS A 17 -7.68 17.51 -13.02
N ASN A 18 -8.92 17.02 -13.07
CA ASN A 18 -10.11 17.76 -12.62
C ASN A 18 -10.66 17.24 -11.28
N THR A 19 -10.04 16.20 -10.71
CA THR A 19 -10.41 15.62 -9.42
C THR A 19 -9.18 15.45 -8.55
N LEU A 20 -9.38 15.50 -7.24
CA LEU A 20 -8.35 15.14 -6.26
C LEU A 20 -7.97 13.65 -6.40
N PRO A 21 -6.77 13.24 -5.94
CA PRO A 21 -6.41 11.84 -5.85
C PRO A 21 -7.45 11.05 -5.05
N TRP A 22 -7.92 9.94 -5.60
CA TRP A 22 -8.97 9.08 -5.01
C TRP A 22 -8.70 8.58 -3.58
N HIS A 23 -7.43 8.53 -3.17
CA HIS A 23 -7.00 8.07 -1.84
C HIS A 23 -6.90 9.19 -0.80
N LEU A 24 -7.03 10.46 -1.23
CA LEU A 24 -7.05 11.61 -0.32
C LEU A 24 -8.31 11.56 0.55
N GLY A 25 -8.14 11.69 1.86
CA GLY A 25 -9.21 11.61 2.86
C GLY A 25 -9.64 10.19 3.26
N THR A 26 -9.11 9.16 2.59
CA THR A 26 -9.39 7.75 2.93
C THR A 26 -8.14 7.01 3.40
N ARG A 27 -7.03 7.15 2.66
CA ARG A 27 -5.75 6.51 2.97
C ARG A 27 -4.74 7.48 3.57
N TYR A 28 -4.79 8.74 3.15
CA TYR A 28 -3.95 9.81 3.69
C TYR A 28 -4.68 11.15 3.71
N ASP A 29 -4.30 12.03 4.63
CA ASP A 29 -4.81 13.41 4.69
C ASP A 29 -4.04 14.37 3.77
N ALA A 30 -4.46 15.64 3.73
CA ALA A 30 -3.80 16.67 2.91
C ALA A 30 -2.38 17.04 3.38
N ALA A 31 -2.01 16.65 4.61
CA ALA A 31 -0.66 16.80 5.15
C ALA A 31 0.22 15.58 4.85
N GLY A 32 -0.32 14.54 4.20
CA GLY A 32 0.38 13.31 3.87
C GLY A 32 0.47 12.31 5.03
N ASN A 33 -0.29 12.50 6.11
CA ASN A 33 -0.37 11.52 7.20
C ASN A 33 -1.30 10.37 6.78
N PHE A 34 -0.88 9.13 7.06
CA PHE A 34 -1.70 7.97 6.76
C PHE A 34 -2.85 7.81 7.75
N LEU A 35 -4.02 7.48 7.23
CA LEU A 35 -5.26 7.26 7.97
C LEU A 35 -5.47 5.76 8.22
N PRO A 36 -6.23 5.36 9.25
CA PRO A 36 -6.59 3.97 9.47
C PRO A 36 -7.38 3.40 8.29
N GLU A 37 -6.81 2.42 7.60
CA GLU A 37 -7.44 1.68 6.51
C GLU A 37 -7.14 0.18 6.70
N PRO A 38 -7.80 -0.49 7.66
CA PRO A 38 -7.42 -1.85 8.05
C PRO A 38 -7.69 -2.84 6.93
N GLY A 39 -6.80 -3.81 6.81
CA GLY A 39 -6.89 -4.89 5.84
C GLY A 39 -5.86 -5.97 6.11
N ASN A 40 -5.75 -6.89 5.16
CA ASN A 40 -4.68 -7.88 5.14
C ASN A 40 -4.12 -8.07 3.73
N THR A 41 -2.89 -8.57 3.67
CA THR A 41 -2.16 -8.74 2.41
C THR A 41 -1.04 -9.76 2.56
N VAL A 42 -0.56 -10.31 1.44
CA VAL A 42 0.66 -11.12 1.38
C VAL A 42 1.76 -10.31 0.72
N VAL A 43 2.85 -10.11 1.45
CA VAL A 43 3.94 -9.19 1.07
C VAL A 43 5.31 -9.81 1.28
N CYS A 44 6.30 -9.31 0.52
CA CYS A 44 7.72 -9.52 0.79
C CYS A 44 8.36 -8.21 1.23
N HIS A 45 8.76 -8.13 2.50
CA HIS A 45 9.53 -6.99 2.99
C HIS A 45 10.96 -6.99 2.46
N LEU A 46 11.56 -5.82 2.46
CA LEU A 46 13.01 -5.72 2.34
C LEU A 46 13.68 -6.38 3.55
N VAL A 47 14.86 -6.95 3.32
CA VAL A 47 15.72 -7.40 4.41
C VAL A 47 16.35 -6.16 5.07
N SER A 48 16.11 -5.98 6.36
CA SER A 48 16.64 -4.84 7.11
C SER A 48 18.17 -4.81 7.08
N GLY A 49 18.75 -3.64 6.87
CA GLY A 49 20.19 -3.47 6.71
C GLY A 49 20.76 -4.01 5.41
N SER A 50 19.93 -4.43 4.44
CA SER A 50 20.42 -4.85 3.13
C SER A 50 20.92 -3.69 2.27
N ALA A 51 21.71 -3.99 1.23
CA ALA A 51 22.11 -3.00 0.24
C ALA A 51 20.90 -2.39 -0.48
N THR A 52 19.85 -3.19 -0.72
CA THR A 52 18.60 -2.77 -1.35
C THR A 52 17.84 -1.77 -0.49
N GLU A 53 17.68 -2.02 0.81
CA GLU A 53 17.04 -1.07 1.74
C GLU A 53 17.77 0.27 1.75
N ARG A 54 19.11 0.26 1.86
CA ARG A 54 19.93 1.48 1.81
C ARG A 54 19.77 2.25 0.50
N ALA A 55 19.75 1.55 -0.63
CA ALA A 55 19.58 2.16 -1.94
C ALA A 55 18.20 2.84 -2.07
N LEU A 56 17.14 2.19 -1.60
CA LEU A 56 15.79 2.74 -1.60
C LEU A 56 15.64 3.91 -0.61
N ALA A 57 16.26 3.84 0.57
CA ALA A 57 16.31 4.94 1.52
C ALA A 57 17.03 6.17 0.93
N SER A 58 18.14 5.96 0.21
CA SER A 58 18.84 7.03 -0.51
C SER A 58 18.00 7.64 -1.64
N ALA A 59 17.24 6.81 -2.38
CA ALA A 59 16.29 7.31 -3.37
C ALA A 59 15.18 8.14 -2.71
N ARG A 60 14.58 7.65 -1.62
CA ARG A 60 13.57 8.37 -0.83
C ARG A 60 14.08 9.75 -0.41
N ALA A 61 15.29 9.84 0.16
CA ALA A 61 15.88 11.11 0.59
C ALA A 61 15.98 12.13 -0.56
N ARG A 62 16.34 11.66 -1.77
CA ARG A 62 16.40 12.52 -2.97
C ARG A 62 15.02 13.04 -3.39
N TYR A 63 13.97 12.21 -3.30
CA TYR A 63 12.61 12.66 -3.56
C TYR A 63 12.12 13.67 -2.50
N GLN A 64 12.47 13.45 -1.23
CA GLN A 64 12.09 14.36 -0.15
C GLN A 64 12.78 15.73 -0.24
N ALA A 65 13.94 15.82 -0.90
CA ALA A 65 14.64 17.08 -1.12
C ALA A 65 14.08 17.89 -2.31
N MET A 66 13.12 17.35 -3.07
CA MET A 66 12.51 18.08 -4.19
C MET A 66 11.60 19.21 -3.67
N PRO A 67 11.49 20.36 -4.37
CA PRO A 67 10.63 21.47 -3.96
C PRO A 67 9.16 21.06 -3.75
N ASP A 68 8.71 20.08 -4.52
CA ASP A 68 7.34 19.58 -4.53
C ASP A 68 7.13 18.34 -3.66
N ALA A 69 8.08 17.99 -2.78
CA ALA A 69 7.99 16.79 -1.93
C ALA A 69 6.70 16.75 -1.08
N GLY A 70 6.17 17.90 -0.69
CA GLY A 70 4.89 18.01 0.04
C GLY A 70 3.66 17.52 -0.74
N LYS A 71 3.78 17.25 -2.05
CA LYS A 71 2.72 16.66 -2.88
C LYS A 71 2.72 15.12 -2.82
N LEU A 72 3.65 14.50 -2.10
CA LEU A 72 3.80 13.05 -1.96
C LEU A 72 3.66 12.61 -0.49
N ALA A 73 2.86 11.59 -0.24
CA ALA A 73 2.82 10.90 1.05
C ALA A 73 3.84 9.74 1.06
N PHE A 74 4.94 9.90 1.79
CA PHE A 74 6.01 8.91 1.86
C PHE A 74 5.75 7.88 2.95
N THR A 75 5.69 6.61 2.59
CA THR A 75 5.66 5.53 3.58
C THR A 75 6.97 5.44 4.39
N PRO A 76 6.91 4.92 5.62
CA PRO A 76 8.09 4.59 6.41
C PRO A 76 9.01 3.57 5.69
N VAL A 77 10.32 3.66 5.90
CA VAL A 77 11.28 2.73 5.26
C VAL A 77 11.08 1.28 5.74
N ASN A 78 10.76 1.10 7.03
CA ASN A 78 10.50 -0.22 7.59
C ASN A 78 9.23 -0.89 7.03
N SER A 79 8.32 -0.12 6.40
CA SER A 79 7.13 -0.66 5.75
C SER A 79 7.36 -0.97 4.27
N TYR A 80 8.59 -0.86 3.75
CA TYR A 80 8.87 -1.16 2.34
C TYR A 80 8.69 -2.65 2.05
N HIS A 81 7.83 -2.93 1.07
CA HIS A 81 7.51 -4.27 0.65
C HIS A 81 7.11 -4.31 -0.83
N MET A 82 7.16 -5.51 -1.40
CA MET A 82 6.46 -5.85 -2.64
C MET A 82 5.22 -6.66 -2.30
N THR A 83 4.06 -6.22 -2.75
CA THR A 83 2.81 -6.99 -2.61
C THR A 83 2.83 -8.16 -3.58
N LEU A 84 2.71 -9.37 -3.04
CA LEU A 84 2.56 -10.59 -3.85
C LEU A 84 1.09 -10.87 -4.15
N PHE A 85 0.24 -10.72 -3.13
CA PHE A 85 -1.20 -10.94 -3.26
C PHE A 85 -1.94 -9.93 -2.40
N GLN A 86 -2.85 -9.19 -3.04
CA GLN A 86 -3.74 -8.29 -2.31
C GLN A 86 -4.83 -9.12 -1.60
N GLY A 87 -4.98 -8.91 -0.29
CA GLY A 87 -6.09 -9.46 0.49
C GLY A 87 -7.28 -8.49 0.52
N ILE A 88 -7.96 -8.42 1.66
CA ILE A 88 -9.12 -7.53 1.86
C ILE A 88 -8.74 -6.20 2.48
N ILE A 89 -9.60 -5.19 2.31
CA ILE A 89 -9.42 -3.85 2.88
C ILE A 89 -10.78 -3.22 3.20
N GLU A 90 -10.84 -2.45 4.29
CA GLU A 90 -12.06 -1.85 4.83
C GLU A 90 -12.87 -1.07 3.76
N GLY A 91 -12.19 -0.27 2.95
CA GLY A 91 -12.83 0.55 1.90
C GLY A 91 -13.36 -0.24 0.69
N ARG A 92 -13.26 -1.58 0.68
CA ARG A 92 -13.62 -2.40 -0.49
C ARG A 92 -14.25 -3.76 -0.15
N ARG A 93 -15.30 -3.73 0.66
CA ARG A 93 -16.12 -4.90 1.07
C ARG A 93 -17.12 -5.35 -0.03
N LYS A 94 -16.63 -5.71 -1.22
CA LYS A 94 -17.48 -6.16 -2.34
C LYS A 94 -16.74 -7.12 -3.28
N LEU A 95 -17.50 -7.99 -3.96
CA LEU A 95 -16.95 -8.81 -5.05
C LEU A 95 -16.37 -7.94 -6.17
N PRO A 96 -15.30 -8.39 -6.86
CA PRO A 96 -14.55 -9.62 -6.62
C PRO A 96 -13.44 -9.49 -5.55
N TYR A 97 -13.40 -8.40 -4.78
CA TYR A 97 -12.33 -8.09 -3.82
C TYR A 97 -12.58 -8.64 -2.41
N TRP A 98 -13.81 -9.06 -2.14
CA TRP A 98 -14.22 -9.72 -0.90
C TRP A 98 -14.64 -11.15 -1.23
N PRO A 99 -14.27 -12.15 -0.41
CA PRO A 99 -14.58 -13.54 -0.73
C PRO A 99 -16.09 -13.79 -0.57
N SER A 100 -16.67 -14.56 -1.50
CA SER A 100 -18.11 -14.79 -1.57
C SER A 100 -18.67 -15.62 -0.41
N ASP A 101 -17.82 -16.29 0.34
CA ASP A 101 -18.17 -17.12 1.49
C ASP A 101 -18.13 -16.38 2.84
N MET A 102 -17.87 -15.07 2.83
CA MET A 102 -17.85 -14.23 4.03
C MET A 102 -18.83 -13.06 3.92
N ALA A 103 -19.51 -12.72 5.01
CA ALA A 103 -20.40 -11.58 5.06
C ALA A 103 -19.63 -10.26 4.77
N PRO A 104 -20.18 -9.31 3.98
CA PRO A 104 -19.49 -8.06 3.65
C PRO A 104 -19.14 -7.20 4.87
N ASP A 105 -19.87 -7.33 5.97
CA ASP A 105 -19.68 -6.61 7.24
C ASP A 105 -18.80 -7.36 8.24
N ALA A 106 -18.26 -8.55 7.89
CA ALA A 106 -17.42 -9.31 8.79
C ALA A 106 -16.18 -8.50 9.23
N PRO A 107 -15.81 -8.46 10.53
CA PRO A 107 -14.64 -7.72 11.01
C PRO A 107 -13.35 -8.12 10.28
N ILE A 108 -12.44 -7.17 10.06
CA ILE A 108 -11.16 -7.43 9.36
C ILE A 108 -10.34 -8.52 10.07
N GLU A 109 -10.42 -8.59 11.39
CA GLU A 109 -9.78 -9.60 12.22
C GLU A 109 -10.34 -10.99 11.94
N ALA A 110 -11.66 -11.12 11.81
CA ALA A 110 -12.32 -12.38 11.47
C ALA A 110 -11.93 -12.85 10.05
N MET A 111 -11.84 -11.91 9.10
CA MET A 111 -11.35 -12.19 7.75
C MET A 111 -9.89 -12.64 7.75
N THR A 112 -9.04 -12.00 8.55
CA THR A 112 -7.64 -12.38 8.71
C THR A 112 -7.51 -13.79 9.29
N ALA A 113 -8.30 -14.11 10.33
CA ALA A 113 -8.33 -15.47 10.90
C ALA A 113 -8.81 -16.53 9.88
N HIS A 114 -9.81 -16.20 9.06
CA HIS A 114 -10.29 -17.06 7.97
C HIS A 114 -9.18 -17.36 6.96
N TYR A 115 -8.43 -16.34 6.52
CA TYR A 115 -7.32 -16.54 5.59
C TYR A 115 -6.17 -17.33 6.22
N LEU A 116 -5.79 -17.04 7.47
CA LEU A 116 -4.76 -17.79 8.18
C LEU A 116 -5.10 -19.29 8.28
N LYS A 117 -6.36 -19.63 8.58
CA LYS A 117 -6.84 -21.02 8.61
C LYS A 117 -6.74 -21.71 7.25
N ARG A 118 -6.95 -20.98 6.15
CA ARG A 118 -6.81 -21.52 4.79
C ARG A 118 -5.35 -21.68 4.36
N LEU A 119 -4.49 -20.76 4.81
CA LEU A 119 -3.06 -20.74 4.48
C LEU A 119 -2.22 -21.67 5.36
N SER A 120 -2.73 -22.13 6.51
CA SER A 120 -2.00 -23.03 7.41
C SER A 120 -1.65 -24.40 6.80
N GLY A 121 -2.18 -24.73 5.62
CA GLY A 121 -1.80 -25.91 4.84
C GLY A 121 -0.63 -25.70 3.86
N SER A 122 -0.09 -24.48 3.76
CA SER A 122 0.99 -24.13 2.83
C SER A 122 2.37 -24.36 3.47
N GLN A 123 3.31 -24.96 2.72
CA GLN A 123 4.66 -25.34 3.21
C GLN A 123 5.64 -24.16 3.35
N GLU A 124 5.21 -22.94 3.06
CA GLU A 124 6.05 -21.73 3.02
C GLU A 124 5.51 -20.70 4.01
N ALA A 125 6.39 -19.92 4.65
CA ALA A 125 6.04 -18.93 5.67
C ALA A 125 5.31 -17.72 5.06
N VAL A 126 4.04 -17.88 4.69
CA VAL A 126 3.17 -16.80 4.25
C VAL A 126 2.83 -15.93 5.46
N ARG A 127 3.44 -14.75 5.57
CA ARG A 127 3.04 -13.75 6.55
C ARG A 127 1.87 -12.94 5.98
N VAL A 128 0.69 -13.19 6.52
CA VAL A 128 -0.46 -12.28 6.37
C VAL A 128 -0.22 -11.12 7.32
N GLN A 129 0.08 -9.94 6.78
CA GLN A 129 0.24 -8.76 7.62
C GLN A 129 -1.12 -8.12 7.83
N ALA A 130 -1.53 -8.01 9.10
CA ALA A 130 -2.68 -7.21 9.51
C ALA A 130 -2.21 -5.75 9.72
N GLY A 131 -2.93 -4.80 9.15
CA GLY A 131 -2.63 -3.38 9.29
C GLY A 131 -3.06 -2.56 8.07
N CYS A 132 -2.65 -1.29 8.03
CA CYS A 132 -2.79 -0.51 6.81
C CYS A 132 -1.94 -1.19 5.73
N ALA A 133 -2.56 -1.60 4.61
CA ALA A 133 -1.91 -2.31 3.51
C ALA A 133 -0.73 -1.55 2.86
N VAL A 134 -0.44 -0.34 3.34
CA VAL A 134 0.55 0.59 2.81
C VAL A 134 1.61 0.98 3.84
N CYS A 135 1.35 0.82 5.15
CA CYS A 135 2.14 1.46 6.22
C CYS A 135 2.71 0.51 7.26
N SER A 136 2.51 -0.80 7.08
CA SER A 136 2.86 -1.82 8.07
C SER A 136 4.26 -2.38 7.82
#